data_AF-A0A3Q0IUQ8-F1
#
_entry.id   AF-A0A3Q0IUQ8-F1
#
_cell.length_a   1.000
_cell.length_b   1.000
_cell.length_c   1.000
_cell.angle_alpha   90.00
_cell.angle_beta   90.00
_cell.angle_gamma   90.00
#
_symmetry.space_group_name_H-M   'P 1'
#
loop_
_entity.id
_entity.type
_entity.pdbx_description
1 polymer ?
#
loop_
_entity_poly.entity_id
_entity_poly.type
_entity_poly.pdbx_seq_one_letter_code
_entity_poly.pdbx_strand_id
1 'polypeptide(L)'
;MLTSQSQLIRLQALKLLGFFLSRSTHKRKYDVMSPHNLYTLLAERLLQHESSLSFATYNVLYEILTEHISQQILYTRHPEPESHYRLENPMILKVVATLIRQSKQSELLLEVKKLFLSDLTLLCNNNRENRRTVLQMSVWQEWLIAMAYIHPKSADEQKISEMVYSLFRMLLHHAIKHEYGGWRVWVDTLAIVHSKVSYEEFKLQFAQMYERYDRQRSDNITDPQLRQQRPISTISGWDQPTGMEYDDTEHSTITESEDERLKYMKPVEPSDNAEDTKASCEVYSGDVEYTMDVIPGEDSTALSSPDSHTDREPDNNNKLKTEVHETRGTQ
;
A
#
# COMPACT_ATOMS: atom_id res chain seq x y z
N MET A 1 2.69 -14.91 -24.07
CA MET A 1 1.46 -14.15 -24.45
C MET A 1 1.35 -12.81 -23.73
N LEU A 2 1.59 -12.72 -22.41
CA LEU A 2 1.52 -11.45 -21.68
C LEU A 2 2.58 -10.40 -22.10
N THR A 3 3.68 -10.83 -22.74
CA THR A 3 4.71 -9.96 -23.34
C THR A 3 4.39 -9.51 -24.77
N SER A 4 3.18 -9.81 -25.26
CA SER A 4 2.74 -9.38 -26.58
C SER A 4 2.54 -7.87 -26.61
N GLN A 5 2.94 -7.20 -27.70
CA GLN A 5 2.67 -5.77 -27.91
C GLN A 5 1.17 -5.48 -28.04
N SER A 6 0.40 -6.42 -28.60
CA SER A 6 -1.07 -6.29 -28.72
C SER A 6 -1.75 -6.47 -27.36
N GLN A 7 -2.43 -5.42 -26.90
CA GLN A 7 -3.21 -5.44 -25.66
C GLN A 7 -4.31 -6.51 -25.69
N LEU A 8 -4.97 -6.70 -26.83
CA LEU A 8 -5.98 -7.75 -26.98
C LEU A 8 -5.43 -9.14 -26.66
N ILE A 9 -4.23 -9.47 -27.17
CA ILE A 9 -3.59 -10.77 -26.90
C ILE A 9 -3.27 -10.91 -25.40
N ARG A 10 -2.82 -9.83 -24.75
CA ARG A 10 -2.56 -9.83 -23.30
C ARG A 10 -3.86 -10.06 -22.51
N LEU A 11 -4.93 -9.35 -22.84
CA LEU A 11 -6.24 -9.50 -22.19
C LEU A 11 -6.81 -10.91 -22.40
N GLN A 12 -6.66 -11.49 -23.59
CA GLN A 12 -7.06 -12.88 -23.84
C GLN A 12 -6.21 -13.89 -23.07
N ALA A 13 -4.91 -13.64 -22.89
CA ALA A 13 -4.07 -14.47 -22.03
C ALA A 13 -4.54 -14.44 -20.56
N LEU A 14 -4.93 -13.26 -20.06
CA LEU A 14 -5.52 -13.11 -18.73
C LEU A 14 -6.85 -13.88 -18.62
N LYS A 15 -7.72 -13.81 -19.63
CA LYS A 15 -8.97 -14.59 -19.67
C LYS A 15 -8.70 -16.10 -19.59
N LEU A 16 -7.72 -16.59 -20.35
CA LEU A 16 -7.33 -18.01 -20.30
C LEU A 16 -6.83 -18.42 -18.90
N LEU A 17 -6.04 -17.56 -18.25
CA LEU A 17 -5.65 -17.77 -16.85
C LEU A 17 -6.88 -17.79 -15.93
N GLY A 18 -7.82 -16.87 -16.10
CA GLY A 18 -9.08 -16.82 -15.34
C GLY A 18 -9.89 -18.11 -15.47
N PHE A 19 -10.09 -18.61 -16.69
CA PHE A 19 -10.79 -19.89 -16.93
C PHE A 19 -10.05 -21.09 -16.32
N PHE A 20 -8.72 -21.08 -16.36
CA PHE A 20 -7.92 -22.11 -15.71
C PHE A 20 -8.10 -22.10 -14.19
N LEU A 21 -8.06 -20.92 -13.57
CA LEU A 21 -8.22 -20.75 -12.13
C LEU A 21 -9.63 -21.14 -11.69
N SER A 22 -10.69 -20.67 -12.36
CA SER A 22 -12.09 -20.96 -11.99
C SER A 22 -12.48 -22.43 -12.07
N ARG A 23 -11.69 -23.25 -12.79
CA ARG A 23 -11.88 -24.70 -12.92
C ARG A 23 -10.88 -25.51 -12.07
N SER A 24 -9.99 -24.84 -11.35
CA SER A 24 -8.95 -25.47 -10.53
C SER A 24 -9.39 -25.57 -9.06
N THR A 25 -8.95 -26.64 -8.38
CA THR A 25 -9.11 -26.73 -6.93
C THR A 25 -8.21 -25.71 -6.22
N HIS A 26 -8.54 -25.34 -4.98
CA HIS A 26 -7.73 -24.42 -4.18
C HIS A 26 -6.25 -24.85 -4.09
N LYS A 27 -6.02 -26.15 -3.86
CA LYS A 27 -4.66 -26.73 -3.84
C LYS A 27 -3.93 -26.51 -5.17
N ARG A 28 -4.59 -26.78 -6.30
CA ARG A 28 -4.00 -26.61 -7.63
C ARG A 28 -3.70 -25.14 -7.94
N LYS A 29 -4.59 -24.21 -7.57
CA LYS A 29 -4.34 -22.77 -7.69
C LYS A 29 -3.08 -22.39 -6.92
N TYR A 30 -2.96 -22.83 -5.67
CA TYR A 30 -1.80 -22.55 -4.83
C TYR A 30 -0.51 -23.13 -5.41
N ASP A 31 -0.50 -24.41 -5.77
CA ASP A 31 0.68 -25.13 -6.27
C ASP A 31 1.21 -24.52 -7.58
N VAL A 32 0.35 -23.90 -8.39
CA VAL A 32 0.74 -23.25 -9.66
C VAL A 32 1.12 -21.79 -9.46
N MET A 33 0.34 -21.02 -8.70
CA MET A 33 0.48 -19.56 -8.65
C MET A 33 1.52 -19.09 -7.62
N SER A 34 1.63 -19.77 -6.48
CA SER A 34 2.41 -19.28 -5.34
C SER A 34 3.92 -19.55 -5.46
N PRO A 35 4.40 -20.78 -5.78
CA PRO A 35 5.84 -21.10 -5.74
C PRO A 35 6.71 -20.26 -6.67
N HIS A 36 6.12 -19.72 -7.74
CA HIS A 36 6.83 -18.94 -8.75
C HIS A 36 6.44 -17.46 -8.75
N ASN A 37 5.78 -16.98 -7.68
CA ASN A 37 5.35 -15.60 -7.52
C ASN A 37 4.56 -15.06 -8.74
N LEU A 38 3.70 -15.90 -9.33
CA LEU A 38 3.06 -15.58 -10.61
C LEU A 38 2.17 -14.33 -10.52
N TYR A 39 1.60 -14.03 -9.35
CA TYR A 39 0.88 -12.77 -9.13
C TYR A 39 1.78 -11.54 -9.24
N THR A 40 2.98 -11.57 -8.66
CA THR A 40 3.94 -10.46 -8.79
C THR A 40 4.40 -10.32 -10.23
N LEU A 41 4.75 -11.44 -10.88
CA LEU A 41 5.13 -11.45 -12.29
C LEU A 41 4.01 -10.91 -13.19
N LEU A 42 2.74 -11.19 -12.85
CA LEU A 42 1.59 -10.66 -13.57
C LEU A 42 1.57 -9.12 -13.57
N ALA A 43 1.78 -8.51 -12.39
CA ALA A 43 1.84 -7.05 -12.27
C ALA A 43 2.99 -6.47 -13.10
N GLU A 44 4.19 -7.05 -12.97
CA GLU A 44 5.38 -6.61 -13.70
C GLU A 44 5.17 -6.66 -15.22
N ARG A 45 4.62 -7.76 -15.74
CA ARG A 45 4.41 -7.94 -17.19
C ARG A 45 3.34 -7.01 -17.75
N LEU A 46 2.29 -6.70 -17.00
CA LEU A 46 1.26 -5.77 -17.45
C LEU A 46 1.79 -4.33 -17.56
N LEU A 47 2.72 -3.94 -16.68
CA LEU A 47 3.35 -2.60 -16.70
C LEU A 47 4.38 -2.42 -17.82
N GLN A 48 4.84 -3.48 -18.45
CA GLN A 48 5.84 -3.37 -19.53
C GLN A 48 5.32 -2.65 -20.78
N HIS A 49 4.01 -2.70 -21.04
CA HIS A 49 3.42 -2.20 -22.29
C HIS A 49 2.37 -1.10 -22.09
N GLU A 50 1.90 -0.88 -20.85
CA GLU A 50 0.88 0.12 -20.53
C GLU A 50 1.44 1.08 -19.47
N SER A 51 1.45 2.38 -19.78
CA SER A 51 1.89 3.41 -18.83
C SER A 51 0.83 3.73 -17.77
N SER A 52 -0.42 3.32 -17.97
CA SER A 52 -1.52 3.54 -17.03
C SER A 52 -2.55 2.41 -17.14
N LEU A 53 -3.11 2.00 -16.01
CA LEU A 53 -4.11 0.94 -15.92
C LEU A 53 -5.42 1.35 -16.62
N SER A 54 -5.89 0.52 -17.55
CA SER A 54 -7.14 0.71 -18.27
C SER A 54 -8.32 -0.05 -17.64
N PHE A 55 -9.56 0.36 -17.96
CA PHE A 55 -10.76 -0.39 -17.59
C PHE A 55 -10.73 -1.83 -18.07
N ALA A 56 -10.30 -2.08 -19.31
CA ALA A 56 -10.26 -3.43 -19.86
C ALA A 56 -9.35 -4.36 -19.04
N THR A 57 -8.15 -3.89 -18.70
CA THR A 57 -7.22 -4.66 -17.87
C THR A 57 -7.78 -4.85 -16.47
N TYR A 58 -8.33 -3.80 -15.85
CA TYR A 58 -8.96 -3.89 -14.53
C TYR A 58 -10.13 -4.89 -14.51
N ASN A 59 -11.04 -4.83 -15.49
CA ASN A 59 -12.21 -5.70 -15.56
C ASN A 59 -11.82 -7.17 -15.64
N VAL A 60 -10.83 -7.52 -16.47
CA VAL A 60 -10.38 -8.91 -16.54
C VAL A 60 -9.76 -9.38 -15.22
N LEU A 61 -9.02 -8.50 -14.53
CA LEU A 61 -8.50 -8.81 -13.19
C LEU A 61 -9.65 -8.96 -12.17
N TYR A 62 -10.67 -8.11 -12.22
CA TYR A 62 -11.85 -8.22 -11.36
C TYR A 62 -12.62 -9.54 -11.59
N GLU A 63 -12.76 -9.96 -12.84
CA GLU A 63 -13.34 -11.27 -13.15
C GLU A 63 -12.49 -12.41 -12.58
N ILE A 64 -11.15 -12.34 -12.67
CA ILE A 64 -10.27 -13.34 -12.06
C ILE A 64 -10.41 -13.33 -10.52
N LEU A 65 -10.50 -12.15 -9.92
CA LEU A 65 -10.65 -11.97 -8.47
C LEU A 65 -11.88 -12.72 -7.92
N THR A 66 -12.98 -12.68 -8.66
CA THR A 66 -14.29 -13.22 -8.26
C THR A 66 -14.62 -14.56 -8.92
N GLU A 67 -13.85 -14.98 -9.93
CA GLU A 67 -14.06 -16.15 -10.79
C GLU A 67 -15.31 -16.13 -11.68
N HIS A 68 -15.95 -14.98 -11.85
CA HIS A 68 -17.05 -14.78 -12.80
C HIS A 68 -16.52 -14.38 -14.18
N ILE A 69 -15.81 -15.31 -14.83
CA ILE A 69 -15.12 -15.05 -16.12
C ILE A 69 -16.12 -15.00 -17.28
N SER A 70 -16.14 -13.87 -18.00
CA SER A 70 -16.90 -13.70 -19.23
C SER A 70 -16.06 -14.05 -20.47
N GLN A 71 -16.69 -14.43 -21.59
CA GLN A 71 -15.96 -14.76 -22.82
C GLN A 71 -15.43 -13.51 -23.55
N GLN A 72 -16.14 -12.39 -23.45
CA GLN A 72 -15.81 -11.15 -24.16
C GLN A 72 -14.94 -10.22 -23.30
N ILE A 73 -14.18 -9.35 -23.96
CA ILE A 73 -13.45 -8.29 -23.27
C ILE A 73 -14.38 -7.10 -23.09
N LEU A 74 -14.58 -6.70 -21.83
CA LEU A 74 -15.33 -5.49 -21.50
C LEU A 74 -14.37 -4.31 -21.40
N TYR A 75 -14.59 -3.27 -22.21
CA TYR A 75 -13.74 -2.07 -22.26
C TYR A 75 -14.28 -0.89 -21.43
N THR A 76 -15.53 -0.98 -20.97
CA THR A 76 -16.20 0.02 -20.14
C THR A 76 -16.29 -0.44 -18.69
N ARG A 77 -16.75 0.41 -17.78
CA ARG A 77 -17.06 0.00 -16.41
C ARG A 77 -17.98 -1.23 -16.39
N HIS A 78 -17.66 -2.21 -15.55
CA HIS A 78 -18.51 -3.39 -15.34
C HIS A 78 -19.73 -3.07 -14.46
N PRO A 79 -20.81 -3.86 -14.54
CA PRO A 79 -21.96 -3.74 -13.64
C PRO A 79 -21.55 -3.90 -12.17
N GLU A 80 -22.37 -3.39 -11.25
CA GLU A 80 -22.05 -3.50 -9.82
C GLU A 80 -21.94 -4.96 -9.35
N PRO A 81 -20.99 -5.27 -8.45
CA PRO A 81 -20.84 -6.58 -7.84
C PRO A 81 -22.12 -7.08 -7.17
N GLU A 82 -22.44 -8.36 -7.32
CA GLU A 82 -23.52 -8.97 -6.55
C GLU A 82 -23.06 -9.23 -5.10
N SER A 83 -23.95 -9.01 -4.13
CA SER A 83 -23.61 -9.06 -2.70
C SER A 83 -23.10 -10.41 -2.21
N HIS A 84 -23.39 -11.49 -2.95
CA HIS A 84 -22.98 -12.85 -2.60
C HIS A 84 -21.59 -13.23 -3.16
N TYR A 85 -20.97 -12.37 -3.98
CA TYR A 85 -19.65 -12.63 -4.57
C TYR A 85 -18.56 -12.73 -3.49
N ARG A 86 -17.61 -13.62 -3.74
CA ARG A 86 -16.48 -13.91 -2.84
C ARG A 86 -15.15 -13.54 -3.49
N LEU A 87 -14.14 -13.30 -2.65
CA LEU A 87 -12.76 -13.13 -3.09
C LEU A 87 -12.12 -14.51 -3.33
N GLU A 88 -12.32 -15.06 -4.52
CA GLU A 88 -11.81 -16.39 -4.90
C GLU A 88 -10.29 -16.38 -5.18
N ASN A 89 -9.77 -15.28 -5.74
CA ASN A 89 -8.33 -15.08 -5.96
C ASN A 89 -7.85 -13.77 -5.30
N PRO A 90 -7.76 -13.72 -3.96
CA PRO A 90 -7.56 -12.47 -3.21
C PRO A 90 -6.24 -11.75 -3.55
N MET A 91 -5.20 -12.49 -3.96
CA MET A 91 -3.91 -11.89 -4.38
C MET A 91 -4.04 -10.98 -5.60
N ILE A 92 -5.11 -11.07 -6.39
CA ILE A 92 -5.38 -10.13 -7.49
C ILE A 92 -5.60 -8.69 -6.96
N LEU A 93 -6.12 -8.51 -5.75
CA LEU A 93 -6.20 -7.18 -5.12
C LEU A 93 -4.82 -6.51 -5.03
N LYS A 94 -3.80 -7.28 -4.63
CA LYS A 94 -2.40 -6.80 -4.58
C LYS A 94 -1.86 -6.46 -5.97
N VAL A 95 -2.20 -7.27 -6.98
CA VAL A 95 -1.82 -6.99 -8.38
C VAL A 95 -2.42 -5.66 -8.82
N VAL A 96 -3.74 -5.48 -8.65
CA VAL A 96 -4.43 -4.23 -9.03
C VAL A 96 -3.85 -3.03 -8.29
N ALA A 97 -3.66 -3.12 -6.97
CA ALA A 97 -3.07 -2.03 -6.19
C ALA A 97 -1.66 -1.67 -6.68
N THR A 98 -0.85 -2.66 -7.04
CA THR A 98 0.49 -2.44 -7.60
C THR A 98 0.43 -1.71 -8.94
N LEU A 99 -0.48 -2.14 -9.82
CA LEU A 99 -0.72 -1.50 -11.12
C LEU A 99 -1.18 -0.05 -10.96
N ILE A 100 -2.13 0.22 -10.05
CA ILE A 100 -2.61 1.57 -9.75
C ILE A 100 -1.45 2.47 -9.28
N ARG A 101 -0.62 1.96 -8.37
CA ARG A 101 0.50 2.71 -7.79
C ARG A 101 1.57 3.05 -8.84
N GLN A 102 1.84 2.15 -9.77
CA GLN A 102 2.89 2.30 -10.79
C GLN A 102 2.39 2.96 -12.08
N SER A 103 1.09 3.20 -12.20
CA SER A 103 0.49 3.89 -13.34
C SER A 103 0.79 5.39 -13.32
N LYS A 104 1.07 5.95 -14.50
CA LYS A 104 1.07 7.40 -14.73
C LYS A 104 -0.31 7.95 -14.39
N GLN A 105 -0.32 9.05 -13.62
CA GLN A 105 -1.56 9.72 -13.23
C GLN A 105 -2.28 10.24 -14.47
N SER A 106 -3.58 9.97 -14.55
CA SER A 106 -4.49 10.37 -15.61
C SER A 106 -5.93 10.37 -15.08
N GLU A 107 -6.85 11.06 -15.76
CA GLU A 107 -8.28 11.03 -15.42
C GLU A 107 -8.84 9.60 -15.47
N LEU A 108 -8.46 8.82 -16.49
CA LEU A 108 -8.82 7.41 -16.60
C LEU A 108 -8.39 6.61 -15.36
N LEU A 109 -7.18 6.85 -14.85
CA LEU A 109 -6.69 6.17 -13.66
C LEU A 109 -7.50 6.57 -12.42
N LEU A 110 -7.93 7.83 -12.28
CA LEU A 110 -8.80 8.25 -11.18
C LEU A 110 -10.14 7.51 -11.22
N GLU A 111 -10.72 7.31 -12.41
CA GLU A 111 -11.94 6.51 -12.56
C GLU A 111 -11.71 5.03 -12.20
N VAL A 112 -10.59 4.44 -12.62
CA VAL A 112 -10.26 3.06 -12.26
C VAL A 112 -10.02 2.91 -10.75
N LYS A 113 -9.38 3.88 -10.09
CA LYS A 113 -9.25 3.92 -8.62
C LYS A 113 -10.62 3.95 -7.93
N LYS A 114 -11.51 4.83 -8.38
CA LYS A 114 -12.88 4.93 -7.86
C LYS A 114 -13.63 3.61 -8.04
N LEU A 115 -13.53 2.98 -9.21
CA LEU A 115 -14.13 1.67 -9.48
C LEU A 115 -13.57 0.59 -8.54
N PHE A 116 -12.25 0.44 -8.45
CA PHE A 116 -11.59 -0.53 -7.57
C PHE A 116 -12.01 -0.39 -6.10
N LEU A 117 -12.04 0.84 -5.58
CA LEU A 117 -12.45 1.10 -4.21
C LEU A 117 -13.95 0.84 -3.99
N SER A 118 -14.79 1.17 -4.97
CA SER A 118 -16.22 0.87 -4.94
C SER A 118 -16.45 -0.63 -4.87
N ASP A 119 -15.79 -1.40 -5.74
CA ASP A 119 -15.96 -2.85 -5.82
C ASP A 119 -15.46 -3.53 -4.56
N LEU A 120 -14.30 -3.13 -4.05
CA LEU A 120 -13.76 -3.68 -2.80
C LEU A 120 -14.68 -3.37 -1.62
N THR A 121 -15.24 -2.16 -1.58
CA THR A 121 -16.25 -1.78 -0.57
C THR A 121 -17.49 -2.66 -0.66
N LEU A 122 -18.04 -2.86 -1.86
CA LEU A 122 -19.24 -3.69 -2.07
C LEU A 122 -18.99 -5.16 -1.75
N LEU A 123 -17.86 -5.72 -2.19
CA LEU A 123 -17.47 -7.10 -1.87
C LEU A 123 -17.26 -7.32 -0.37
N CYS A 124 -16.78 -6.32 0.36
CA CYS A 124 -16.64 -6.40 1.82
C CYS A 124 -17.93 -6.04 2.57
N ASN A 125 -18.89 -5.40 1.90
CA ASN A 125 -20.12 -4.94 2.53
C ASN A 125 -20.98 -6.14 2.91
N ASN A 126 -21.41 -6.20 4.17
CA ASN A 126 -22.17 -7.33 4.74
C ASN A 126 -21.58 -8.73 4.51
N ASN A 127 -20.30 -8.85 4.12
CA ASN A 127 -19.63 -10.12 3.88
C ASN A 127 -18.43 -10.27 4.83
N ARG A 128 -18.66 -10.98 5.95
CA ARG A 128 -17.65 -11.17 7.00
C ARG A 128 -16.42 -11.90 6.49
N GLU A 129 -16.61 -12.88 5.61
CA GLU A 129 -15.50 -13.70 5.10
C GLU A 129 -14.59 -12.88 4.21
N ASN A 130 -15.13 -12.09 3.27
CA ASN A 130 -14.32 -11.21 2.44
C ASN A 130 -13.50 -10.21 3.27
N ARG A 131 -14.08 -9.64 4.35
CA ARG A 131 -13.34 -8.78 5.29
C ARG A 131 -12.17 -9.52 5.94
N ARG A 132 -12.42 -10.74 6.44
CA ARG A 132 -11.40 -11.59 7.03
C ARG A 132 -10.29 -11.92 6.03
N THR A 133 -10.65 -12.26 4.80
CA THR A 133 -9.68 -12.52 3.72
C THR A 133 -8.78 -11.30 3.49
N VAL A 134 -9.34 -10.09 3.35
CA VAL A 134 -8.54 -8.86 3.16
C VAL A 134 -7.62 -8.61 4.35
N LEU A 135 -8.13 -8.73 5.58
CA LEU A 135 -7.35 -8.49 6.79
C LEU A 135 -6.20 -9.50 7.01
N GLN A 136 -6.33 -10.70 6.45
CA GLN A 136 -5.27 -11.73 6.47
C GLN A 136 -4.21 -11.52 5.38
N MET A 137 -4.49 -10.69 4.37
CA MET A 137 -3.49 -10.36 3.36
C MET A 137 -2.38 -9.53 3.99
N SER A 138 -1.13 -9.76 3.56
CA SER A 138 0.01 -8.97 4.01
C SER A 138 -0.08 -7.54 3.46
N VAL A 139 0.23 -6.53 4.27
CA VAL A 139 0.40 -5.11 3.87
C VAL A 139 -0.77 -4.50 3.07
N TRP A 140 -2.01 -4.99 3.26
CA TRP A 140 -3.19 -4.42 2.58
C TRP A 140 -3.41 -2.94 2.91
N GLN A 141 -3.09 -2.53 4.13
CA GLN A 141 -3.22 -1.15 4.59
C GLN A 141 -2.29 -0.19 3.83
N GLU A 142 -1.06 -0.61 3.52
CA GLU A 142 -0.09 0.19 2.75
C GLU A 142 -0.64 0.49 1.36
N TRP A 143 -1.28 -0.50 0.72
CA TRP A 143 -1.86 -0.35 -0.60
C TRP A 143 -3.00 0.66 -0.60
N LEU A 144 -3.88 0.61 0.41
CA LEU A 144 -5.00 1.53 0.53
C LEU A 144 -4.53 2.95 0.88
N ILE A 145 -3.61 3.10 1.83
CA ILE A 145 -3.04 4.40 2.24
C ILE A 145 -2.31 5.05 1.07
N ALA A 146 -1.59 4.27 0.25
CA ALA A 146 -0.90 4.79 -0.93
C ALA A 146 -1.84 5.42 -1.97
N MET A 147 -3.13 5.05 -1.99
CA MET A 147 -4.12 5.66 -2.87
C MET A 147 -4.80 6.91 -2.27
N ALA A 148 -4.69 7.11 -0.95
CA ALA A 148 -5.27 8.28 -0.29
C ALA A 148 -4.42 9.53 -0.54
N TYR A 149 -5.11 10.63 -0.83
CA TYR A 149 -4.53 11.97 -0.93
C TYR A 149 -4.69 12.67 0.41
N ILE A 150 -3.56 12.98 1.06
CA ILE A 150 -3.53 13.73 2.34
C ILE A 150 -3.97 15.18 2.12
N HIS A 151 -3.52 15.79 1.02
CA HIS A 151 -3.90 17.13 0.59
C HIS A 151 -4.50 17.08 -0.83
N PRO A 152 -5.77 16.67 -0.97
CA PRO A 152 -6.40 16.55 -2.27
C PRO A 152 -6.56 17.93 -2.94
N LYS A 153 -6.28 17.99 -4.23
CA LYS A 153 -6.30 19.21 -5.06
C LYS A 153 -7.55 19.28 -5.95
N SER A 154 -8.29 18.19 -6.07
CA SER A 154 -9.52 18.09 -6.85
C SER A 154 -10.61 17.35 -6.09
N ALA A 155 -11.85 17.53 -6.53
CA ALA A 155 -13.00 16.80 -5.98
C ALA A 155 -12.86 15.27 -6.18
N ASP A 156 -12.22 14.83 -7.27
CA ASP A 156 -11.97 13.41 -7.52
C ASP A 156 -10.96 12.82 -6.55
N GLU A 157 -9.86 13.53 -6.27
CA GLU A 157 -8.87 13.11 -5.27
C GLU A 157 -9.50 13.04 -3.87
N GLN A 158 -10.28 14.05 -3.50
CA GLN A 158 -11.04 14.07 -2.25
C GLN A 158 -11.98 12.87 -2.17
N LYS A 159 -12.71 12.57 -3.25
CA LYS A 159 -13.64 11.43 -3.30
C LYS A 159 -12.92 10.10 -3.13
N ILE A 160 -11.75 9.92 -3.76
CA ILE A 160 -10.93 8.73 -3.60
C ILE A 160 -10.50 8.56 -2.13
N SER A 161 -10.00 9.63 -1.49
CA SER A 161 -9.63 9.60 -0.07
C SER A 161 -10.80 9.21 0.83
N GLU A 162 -11.99 9.76 0.60
CA GLU A 162 -13.20 9.40 1.35
C GLU A 162 -13.57 7.92 1.20
N MET A 163 -13.46 7.36 -0.02
CA MET A 163 -13.70 5.94 -0.27
C MET A 163 -12.68 5.06 0.46
N VAL A 164 -11.40 5.45 0.45
CA VAL A 164 -10.35 4.78 1.22
C VAL A 164 -10.67 4.80 2.72
N TYR A 165 -11.03 5.96 3.28
CA TYR A 165 -11.35 6.09 4.70
C TYR A 165 -12.59 5.29 5.10
N SER A 166 -13.61 5.27 4.25
CA SER A 166 -14.81 4.45 4.45
C SER A 166 -14.46 2.95 4.51
N LEU A 167 -13.62 2.49 3.58
CA LEU A 167 -13.17 1.11 3.54
C LEU A 167 -12.32 0.75 4.77
N PHE A 168 -11.38 1.62 5.16
CA PHE A 168 -10.61 1.46 6.41
C PHE A 168 -11.52 1.37 7.63
N ARG A 169 -12.51 2.26 7.75
CA ARG A 169 -13.46 2.22 8.87
C ARG A 169 -14.17 0.88 8.94
N MET A 170 -14.61 0.33 7.80
CA MET A 170 -15.26 -0.98 7.74
C MET A 170 -14.33 -2.11 8.17
N LEU A 171 -13.11 -2.15 7.62
CA LEU A 171 -12.14 -3.21 7.86
C LEU A 171 -11.58 -3.17 9.29
N LEU A 172 -11.18 -2.00 9.78
CA LEU A 172 -10.63 -1.84 11.13
C LEU A 172 -11.68 -2.08 12.21
N HIS A 173 -12.93 -1.65 12.00
CA HIS A 173 -14.01 -1.97 12.92
C HIS A 173 -14.20 -3.49 13.02
N HIS A 174 -14.16 -4.20 11.88
CA HIS A 174 -14.21 -5.67 11.87
C HIS A 174 -12.99 -6.28 12.58
N ALA A 175 -11.78 -5.80 12.27
CA ALA A 175 -10.55 -6.30 12.88
C ALA A 175 -10.58 -6.22 14.41
N ILE A 176 -10.89 -5.05 14.97
CA ILE A 176 -10.94 -4.83 16.42
C ILE A 176 -12.04 -5.68 17.07
N LYS A 177 -13.22 -5.74 16.47
CA LYS A 177 -14.39 -6.37 17.08
C LYS A 177 -14.40 -7.89 16.95
N HIS A 178 -13.81 -8.44 15.90
CA HIS A 178 -14.05 -9.81 15.48
C HIS A 178 -12.79 -10.65 15.22
N GLU A 179 -11.60 -10.04 15.10
CA GLU A 179 -10.36 -10.78 14.86
C GLU A 179 -9.47 -10.75 16.11
N TYR A 180 -8.94 -11.92 16.48
CA TYR A 180 -8.01 -12.02 17.60
C TYR A 180 -6.73 -11.25 17.29
N GLY A 181 -6.32 -10.36 18.20
CA GLY A 181 -5.16 -9.50 17.98
C GLY A 181 -5.41 -8.34 17.01
N GLY A 182 -6.66 -8.06 16.63
CA GLY A 182 -7.00 -6.95 15.71
C GLY A 182 -6.55 -5.57 16.18
N TRP A 183 -6.32 -5.38 17.49
CA TRP A 183 -5.70 -4.16 18.03
C TRP A 183 -4.30 -3.90 17.44
N ARG A 184 -3.53 -4.95 17.12
CA ARG A 184 -2.21 -4.81 16.48
C ARG A 184 -2.34 -4.25 15.08
N VAL A 185 -3.30 -4.75 14.31
CA VAL A 185 -3.61 -4.25 12.96
C VAL A 185 -3.99 -2.77 13.02
N TRP A 186 -4.80 -2.39 14.01
CA TRP A 186 -5.17 -0.99 14.21
C TRP A 186 -3.97 -0.11 14.57
N VAL A 187 -3.12 -0.52 15.52
CA VAL A 187 -1.90 0.22 15.89
C VAL A 187 -0.97 0.38 14.69
N ASP A 188 -0.73 -0.70 13.94
CA ASP A 188 0.13 -0.69 12.75
C ASP A 188 -0.44 0.23 11.66
N THR A 189 -1.76 0.19 11.44
CA THR A 189 -2.42 1.09 10.49
C THR A 189 -2.25 2.56 10.90
N LEU A 190 -2.41 2.89 12.17
CA LEU A 190 -2.20 4.26 12.65
C LEU A 190 -0.74 4.71 12.49
N ALA A 191 0.23 3.83 12.76
CA ALA A 191 1.63 4.13 12.56
C ALA A 191 1.94 4.46 11.09
N ILE A 192 1.43 3.66 10.15
CA ILE A 192 1.62 3.88 8.71
C ILE A 192 0.93 5.18 8.26
N VAL A 193 -0.30 5.43 8.70
CA VAL A 193 -1.01 6.69 8.40
C VAL A 193 -0.22 7.89 8.94
N HIS A 194 0.27 7.81 10.17
CA HIS A 194 1.07 8.88 10.77
C HIS A 194 2.34 9.13 9.96
N SER A 195 3.10 8.09 9.62
CA SER A 195 4.28 8.20 8.75
C SER A 195 3.95 8.83 7.40
N LYS A 196 2.81 8.47 6.79
CA LYS A 196 2.35 9.04 5.52
C LYS A 196 2.04 10.53 5.65
N VAL A 197 1.31 10.93 6.69
CA VAL A 197 0.94 12.34 6.94
C VAL A 197 2.20 13.18 7.17
N SER A 198 3.09 12.76 8.08
CA SER A 198 4.33 13.48 8.36
C SER A 198 5.20 13.65 7.12
N TYR A 199 5.26 12.63 6.25
CA TYR A 199 6.02 12.70 5.00
C TYR A 199 5.43 13.70 3.99
N GLU A 200 4.10 13.75 3.84
CA GLU A 200 3.47 14.71 2.93
C GLU A 200 3.57 16.15 3.46
N GLU A 201 3.46 16.35 4.78
CA GLU A 201 3.68 17.64 5.42
C GLU A 201 5.11 18.15 5.20
N PHE A 202 6.10 17.27 5.43
CA PHE A 202 7.51 17.59 5.15
C PHE A 202 7.73 18.00 3.69
N LYS A 203 7.15 17.27 2.73
CA LYS A 203 7.24 17.63 1.31
C LYS A 203 6.65 18.99 1.00
N LEU A 204 5.50 19.32 1.61
CA LEU A 204 4.85 20.61 1.40
C LEU A 204 5.71 21.76 1.96
N GLN A 205 6.25 21.59 3.17
CA GLN A 205 7.16 22.57 3.79
C GLN A 205 8.44 22.74 2.95
N PHE A 206 9.00 21.64 2.45
CA PHE A 206 10.19 21.67 1.61
C PHE A 206 9.95 22.43 0.29
N ALA A 207 8.81 22.20 -0.37
CA ALA A 207 8.43 22.95 -1.57
C ALA A 207 8.30 24.46 -1.30
N GLN A 208 7.70 24.85 -0.16
CA GLN A 208 7.59 26.26 0.25
C GLN A 208 8.95 26.88 0.54
N MET A 209 9.85 26.14 1.19
CA MET A 209 11.21 26.61 1.48
C MET A 209 12.01 26.83 0.20
N TYR A 210 11.90 25.91 -0.77
CA TYR A 210 12.55 26.03 -2.06
C TYR A 210 12.05 27.25 -2.86
N GLU A 211 10.74 27.48 -2.88
CA GLU A 211 10.14 28.65 -3.54
C GLU A 211 10.63 29.97 -2.93
N ARG A 212 10.76 30.03 -1.60
CA ARG A 212 11.32 31.21 -0.90
C ARG A 212 12.78 31.44 -1.23
N TYR A 213 13.58 30.38 -1.28
CA TYR A 213 14.99 30.46 -1.66
C TYR A 213 15.17 30.96 -3.10
N ASP A 214 14.39 30.44 -4.05
CA ASP A 214 14.47 30.84 -5.45
C ASP A 214 14.01 32.29 -5.65
N ARG A 215 12.94 32.70 -4.94
CA ARG A 215 12.49 34.10 -4.93
C ARG A 215 13.56 35.04 -4.38
N GLN A 216 14.17 34.72 -3.25
CA GLN A 216 15.27 35.51 -2.69
C GLN A 216 16.49 35.56 -3.62
N ARG A 217 16.77 34.48 -4.36
CA ARG A 217 17.84 34.46 -5.37
C ARG A 217 17.52 35.35 -6.57
N SER A 218 16.26 35.35 -7.03
CA SER A 218 15.80 36.23 -8.11
C SER A 218 15.77 37.71 -7.68
N ASP A 219 15.40 37.98 -6.43
CA ASP A 219 15.37 39.33 -5.86
C ASP A 219 16.79 39.85 -5.60
N ASN A 220 17.74 38.99 -5.20
CA ASN A 220 19.17 39.35 -5.05
C ASN A 220 19.91 39.53 -6.39
N ILE A 221 19.28 39.23 -7.55
CA ILE A 221 19.73 39.62 -8.90
C ILE A 221 19.11 40.96 -9.33
N THR A 222 18.33 41.62 -8.46
CA THR A 222 17.62 42.88 -8.75
C THR A 222 18.28 44.09 -8.08
N ASP A 223 19.61 44.23 -8.25
CA ASP A 223 20.24 45.54 -8.10
C ASP A 223 20.34 46.18 -9.50
N PRO A 224 19.60 47.28 -9.78
CA PRO A 224 19.66 47.98 -11.06
C PRO A 224 21.07 48.41 -11.46
N GLN A 225 21.96 48.66 -10.48
CA GLN A 225 23.33 49.10 -10.73
C GLN A 225 24.27 47.95 -11.13
N LEU A 226 24.09 46.74 -10.58
CA LEU A 226 24.84 45.55 -11.00
C LEU A 226 24.43 45.07 -12.40
N ARG A 227 23.18 45.30 -12.81
CA ARG A 227 22.67 44.99 -14.16
C ARG A 227 23.32 45.84 -15.26
N GLN A 228 23.68 47.08 -14.95
CA GLN A 228 24.41 47.96 -15.88
C GLN A 228 25.89 47.59 -16.00
N GLN A 229 26.48 47.01 -14.96
CA GLN A 229 27.89 46.58 -14.99
C GLN A 229 28.11 45.28 -15.75
N ARG A 230 27.09 44.44 -15.92
CA ARG A 230 27.12 43.23 -16.77
C ARG A 230 25.80 43.05 -17.50
N PRO A 231 25.59 43.73 -18.64
CA PRO A 231 24.42 43.46 -19.47
C PRO A 231 24.49 42.02 -19.98
N ILE A 232 23.47 41.23 -19.64
CA ILE A 232 23.28 39.89 -20.21
C ILE A 232 22.94 40.11 -21.68
N SER A 233 23.85 39.72 -22.58
CA SER A 233 23.56 39.60 -24.01
C SER A 233 22.42 38.59 -24.14
N THR A 234 21.23 39.11 -24.40
CA THR A 234 20.17 38.31 -25.02
C THR A 234 20.59 38.12 -26.47
N ILE A 235 20.57 36.88 -26.90
CA ILE A 235 20.86 36.41 -28.25
C ILE A 235 20.36 37.37 -29.34
N SER A 236 21.27 38.18 -29.87
CA SER A 236 21.11 38.87 -31.15
C SER A 236 21.58 37.93 -32.25
N GLY A 237 20.64 37.32 -32.97
CA GLY A 237 20.94 37.03 -34.37
C GLY A 237 20.95 38.36 -35.11
N TRP A 238 22.09 38.77 -35.66
CA TRP A 238 22.27 39.57 -36.88
C TRP A 238 23.78 39.70 -37.18
N ASP A 239 24.16 39.10 -38.31
CA ASP A 239 25.23 39.39 -39.26
C ASP A 239 26.72 39.57 -38.85
N GLN A 240 27.52 38.76 -39.55
CA GLN A 240 28.98 38.77 -39.75
C GLN A 240 29.53 40.17 -40.14
N PRO A 241 30.80 40.49 -39.79
CA PRO A 241 31.88 40.06 -40.67
C PRO A 241 33.21 39.67 -39.98
N THR A 242 33.82 38.63 -40.56
CA THR A 242 35.26 38.34 -40.74
C THR A 242 36.30 38.73 -39.67
N GLY A 243 37.01 37.73 -39.14
CA GLY A 243 38.42 37.89 -38.73
C GLY A 243 38.94 36.91 -37.68
N MET A 244 39.77 35.95 -38.13
CA MET A 244 40.88 35.28 -37.43
C MET A 244 40.60 34.17 -36.37
N GLU A 245 40.79 32.92 -36.82
CA GLU A 245 41.85 31.95 -36.44
C GLU A 245 42.00 31.34 -35.00
N TYR A 246 42.06 29.98 -34.99
CA TYR A 246 42.63 29.01 -34.02
C TYR A 246 41.92 28.86 -32.63
N ASP A 247 41.75 27.71 -31.96
CA ASP A 247 42.13 26.28 -32.11
C ASP A 247 41.26 25.45 -31.11
N ASP A 248 41.09 24.16 -31.41
CA ASP A 248 40.71 22.98 -30.61
C ASP A 248 39.91 23.05 -29.27
N THR A 249 38.84 22.24 -29.17
CA THR A 249 38.72 21.00 -28.34
C THR A 249 37.28 20.73 -27.85
N GLU A 250 36.74 19.58 -28.25
CA GLU A 250 35.72 18.70 -27.66
C GLU A 250 34.42 19.22 -27.01
N HIS A 251 33.30 18.79 -27.59
CA HIS A 251 31.93 18.91 -27.08
C HIS A 251 31.55 17.60 -26.38
N SER A 252 31.33 17.61 -25.06
CA SER A 252 30.63 16.54 -24.34
C SER A 252 29.41 17.10 -23.63
N THR A 253 28.24 16.78 -24.15
CA THR A 253 26.92 17.14 -23.61
C THR A 253 26.63 16.26 -22.39
N ILE A 254 26.65 16.83 -21.19
CA ILE A 254 26.16 16.16 -19.98
C ILE A 254 24.72 16.63 -19.74
N THR A 255 23.76 15.73 -19.90
CA THR A 255 22.41 15.88 -19.36
C THR A 255 22.43 15.38 -17.92
N GLU A 256 22.62 16.27 -16.96
CA GLU A 256 22.54 15.96 -15.52
C GLU A 256 21.06 15.81 -15.10
N SER A 257 20.71 14.63 -14.58
CA SER A 257 19.41 14.37 -13.95
C SER A 257 19.32 15.00 -12.56
N GLU A 258 18.12 15.45 -12.18
CA GLU A 258 17.82 16.20 -10.95
C GLU A 258 18.28 15.53 -9.63
N ASP A 259 18.50 14.21 -9.64
CA ASP A 259 18.98 13.44 -8.48
C ASP A 259 20.47 13.68 -8.11
N GLU A 260 21.35 14.04 -9.06
CA GLU A 260 22.77 14.30 -8.72
C GLU A 260 22.98 15.66 -8.05
N ARG A 261 22.09 16.63 -8.29
CA ARG A 261 22.15 17.96 -7.65
C ARG A 261 21.87 17.92 -6.14
N LEU A 262 21.13 16.91 -5.65
CA LEU A 262 20.85 16.77 -4.22
C LEU A 262 22.09 16.36 -3.40
N LYS A 263 23.13 15.78 -4.01
CA LYS A 263 24.31 15.29 -3.27
C LYS A 263 25.28 16.40 -2.83
N TYR A 264 25.24 17.58 -3.46
CA TYR A 264 26.25 18.62 -3.26
C TYR A 264 25.75 19.85 -2.48
N MET A 265 24.49 19.89 -2.03
CA MET A 265 23.96 21.03 -1.27
C MET A 265 24.13 20.80 0.24
N LYS A 266 25.10 21.50 0.86
CA LYS A 266 25.24 21.50 2.33
C LYS A 266 24.05 22.23 2.99
N PRO A 267 23.59 21.78 4.17
CA PRO A 267 22.60 22.51 4.96
C PRO A 267 23.12 23.92 5.30
N VAL A 268 22.25 24.92 5.17
CA VAL A 268 22.52 26.28 5.64
C VAL A 268 22.14 26.34 7.12
N GLU A 269 23.11 26.69 7.98
CA GLU A 269 22.90 26.93 9.41
C GLU A 269 21.88 28.08 9.61
N PRO A 270 20.96 27.99 10.58
CA PRO A 270 19.99 29.06 10.82
C PRO A 270 20.71 30.30 11.36
N SER A 271 20.47 31.46 10.75
CA SER A 271 20.91 32.74 11.30
C SER A 271 20.00 33.16 12.45
N ASP A 272 20.57 33.39 13.63
CA ASP A 272 19.92 34.04 14.77
C ASP A 272 19.34 35.39 14.34
N ASN A 273 18.00 35.49 14.24
CA ASN A 273 17.19 36.70 14.44
C ASN A 273 15.73 36.44 14.03
N ALA A 274 14.93 35.92 14.96
CA ALA A 274 13.50 36.19 15.05
C ALA A 274 12.97 35.65 16.40
N GLU A 275 13.10 36.47 17.45
CA GLU A 275 12.25 36.33 18.63
C GLU A 275 10.79 36.69 18.27
N ASP A 276 9.87 36.10 19.03
CA ASP A 276 8.41 36.26 19.02
C ASP A 276 7.60 35.56 17.92
N THR A 277 7.24 34.30 18.19
CA THR A 277 5.84 33.94 18.55
C THR A 277 5.84 32.60 19.29
N LYS A 278 5.76 32.66 20.62
CA LYS A 278 5.65 31.49 21.50
C LYS A 278 4.16 31.17 21.70
N ALA A 279 3.69 30.04 21.17
CA ALA A 279 2.47 29.37 21.64
C ALA A 279 2.73 27.85 21.65
N SER A 280 2.51 27.28 22.83
CA SER A 280 2.96 26.00 23.38
C SER A 280 2.69 24.72 22.59
N CYS A 281 3.65 23.80 22.65
CA CYS A 281 3.41 22.42 23.06
C CYS A 281 4.69 21.86 23.71
N GLU A 282 4.70 21.77 25.04
CA GLU A 282 5.80 21.19 25.83
C GLU A 282 5.82 19.67 25.64
N VAL A 283 6.96 19.16 25.19
CA VAL A 283 7.29 17.73 25.20
C VAL A 283 8.05 17.46 26.49
N TYR A 284 7.49 16.63 27.38
CA TYR A 284 8.25 16.03 28.47
C TYR A 284 9.17 14.95 27.88
N SER A 285 10.45 15.28 27.71
CA SER A 285 11.54 14.29 27.64
C SER A 285 12.01 14.01 29.07
N GLY A 286 11.80 12.79 29.54
CA GLY A 286 12.40 12.27 30.76
C GLY A 286 13.24 11.04 30.40
N ASP A 287 14.55 11.22 30.38
CA ASP A 287 15.54 10.16 30.24
C ASP A 287 15.43 9.21 31.44
N VAL A 288 15.35 7.90 31.18
CA VAL A 288 15.54 6.86 32.20
C VAL A 288 16.80 6.09 31.84
N GLU A 289 17.89 6.50 32.48
CA GLU A 289 19.12 5.74 32.64
C GLU A 289 18.84 4.51 33.50
N TYR A 290 19.13 3.32 32.99
CA TYR A 290 19.11 2.08 33.78
C TYR A 290 20.50 1.87 34.37
N THR A 291 20.69 2.26 35.64
CA THR A 291 21.83 1.82 36.45
C THR A 291 21.48 0.52 37.16
N MET A 292 22.44 -0.40 37.11
CA MET A 292 22.37 -1.77 37.58
C MET A 292 23.21 -1.86 38.85
N ASP A 293 22.57 -1.98 40.01
CA ASP A 293 23.24 -2.24 41.29
C ASP A 293 22.90 -3.64 41.81
N VAL A 294 23.93 -4.29 42.36
CA VAL A 294 24.00 -5.72 42.67
C VAL A 294 24.37 -5.93 44.15
N ILE A 295 23.90 -7.06 44.72
CA ILE A 295 24.44 -7.87 45.87
C ILE A 295 24.03 -7.42 47.30
N PRO A 296 23.95 -8.29 48.37
CA PRO A 296 23.87 -9.78 48.53
C PRO A 296 22.55 -10.23 49.24
N GLY A 297 22.12 -11.48 49.39
CA GLY A 297 22.79 -12.76 49.63
C GLY A 297 22.65 -13.17 51.12
N GLU A 298 21.77 -14.12 51.47
CA GLU A 298 21.88 -14.94 52.71
C GLU A 298 21.03 -16.22 52.66
N ASP A 299 21.64 -17.32 53.11
CA ASP A 299 21.23 -18.73 53.15
C ASP A 299 20.17 -19.08 54.23
N SER A 300 19.38 -20.14 54.00
CA SER A 300 19.42 -21.39 54.82
C SER A 300 18.11 -22.22 54.83
N THR A 301 18.27 -23.48 54.39
CA THR A 301 17.77 -24.76 54.96
C THR A 301 16.27 -25.11 55.10
N ALA A 302 15.91 -26.16 54.35
CA ALA A 302 15.07 -27.34 54.64
C ALA A 302 14.23 -27.45 55.94
N LEU A 303 12.97 -27.96 55.82
CA LEU A 303 12.54 -29.25 56.42
C LEU A 303 11.07 -29.65 56.07
N SER A 304 10.90 -30.93 55.68
CA SER A 304 9.84 -31.91 56.02
C SER A 304 8.32 -31.66 55.80
N SER A 305 7.71 -32.59 55.05
CA SER A 305 6.29 -33.04 55.17
C SER A 305 5.99 -33.69 56.54
N PRO A 306 4.70 -33.87 56.93
CA PRO A 306 4.01 -35.14 56.62
C PRO A 306 2.45 -35.07 56.41
N ASP A 307 1.92 -36.04 55.65
CA ASP A 307 0.69 -36.90 55.81
C ASP A 307 -0.50 -36.42 56.70
N SER A 308 -1.81 -36.66 56.44
CA SER A 308 -2.55 -37.81 55.86
C SER A 308 -4.09 -37.57 55.89
N HIS A 309 -4.85 -38.48 55.22
CA HIS A 309 -6.27 -38.88 55.40
C HIS A 309 -7.40 -38.00 54.78
N THR A 310 -8.45 -38.50 54.11
CA THR A 310 -9.00 -39.84 53.77
C THR A 310 -10.24 -39.71 52.86
N ASP A 311 -10.47 -40.69 51.96
CA ASP A 311 -11.72 -41.42 51.62
C ASP A 311 -13.04 -40.64 51.29
N ARG A 312 -13.95 -41.01 50.38
CA ARG A 312 -14.21 -42.17 49.52
C ARG A 312 -15.44 -41.85 48.63
N GLU A 313 -15.47 -42.35 47.39
CA GLU A 313 -16.71 -42.59 46.62
C GLU A 313 -17.41 -43.88 47.10
N PRO A 314 -18.70 -44.09 46.78
CA PRO A 314 -19.26 -45.42 46.65
C PRO A 314 -19.77 -45.71 45.22
N ASP A 315 -19.25 -46.80 44.67
CA ASP A 315 -19.90 -47.65 43.68
C ASP A 315 -21.23 -48.20 44.22
N ASN A 316 -22.24 -48.35 43.34
CA ASN A 316 -23.24 -49.39 43.53
C ASN A 316 -23.64 -50.03 42.19
N ASN A 317 -23.53 -51.35 42.17
CA ASN A 317 -23.63 -52.25 41.04
C ASN A 317 -24.73 -53.27 41.35
N ASN A 318 -25.68 -53.50 40.44
CA ASN A 318 -26.53 -54.70 40.35
C ASN A 318 -27.56 -54.48 39.23
N LYS A 319 -27.97 -55.43 38.37
CA LYS A 319 -27.51 -56.74 37.88
C LYS A 319 -28.67 -57.26 37.02
N LEU A 320 -28.39 -57.81 35.82
CA LEU A 320 -29.11 -58.91 35.12
C LEU A 320 -30.60 -58.66 34.71
N LYS A 321 -31.17 -59.13 33.59
CA LYS A 321 -30.95 -60.33 32.75
C LYS A 321 -31.96 -60.35 31.55
N THR A 322 -31.57 -60.99 30.43
CA THR A 322 -32.39 -61.74 29.41
C THR A 322 -33.46 -60.96 28.61
N GLU A 323 -33.78 -61.17 27.31
CA GLU A 323 -33.71 -62.28 26.33
C GLU A 323 -33.92 -61.66 24.91
N VAL A 324 -33.05 -61.87 23.92
CA VAL A 324 -33.21 -62.74 22.72
C VAL A 324 -34.64 -62.88 22.17
N HIS A 325 -34.91 -62.31 20.98
CA HIS A 325 -35.47 -63.09 19.86
C HIS A 325 -35.20 -62.44 18.49
N GLU A 326 -34.43 -63.16 17.67
CA GLU A 326 -34.38 -63.06 16.21
C GLU A 326 -35.65 -63.61 15.57
N THR A 327 -36.06 -63.01 14.44
CA THR A 327 -36.51 -63.65 13.16
C THR A 327 -36.89 -62.50 12.21
N ARG A 328 -36.07 -62.08 11.23
CA ARG A 328 -35.76 -62.69 9.92
C ARG A 328 -37.00 -63.04 9.07
N GLY A 329 -37.16 -62.34 7.93
CA GLY A 329 -37.55 -62.97 6.66
C GLY A 329 -38.88 -62.57 6.03
N THR A 330 -38.79 -61.72 4.99
CA THR A 330 -39.44 -61.86 3.66
C THR A 330 -40.94 -62.13 3.56
N GLN A 331 -41.72 -61.13 3.13
CA GLN A 331 -42.25 -61.01 1.75
C GLN A 331 -42.73 -59.59 1.50
#